data_AF-A0A9W6ADP9-F1
#
_entry.id   AF-A0A9W6ADP9-F1
#
_cell.length_a   1.000
_cell.length_b   1.000
_cell.length_c   1.000
_cell.angle_alpha   90.00
_cell.angle_beta   90.00
_cell.angle_gamma   90.00
#
_symmetry.space_group_name_H-M   'P 1'
#
loop_
_entity.id
_entity.type
_entity.pdbx_description
1 polymer ?
#
loop_
_entity_poly.entity_id
_entity_poly.type
_entity_poly.pdbx_seq_one_letter_code
_entity_poly.pdbx_strand_id
1 'polypeptide(L)'
;MREHILASLPYPVRIIVGHLIYRKQYQTLHGQGTLRYSAEERSAFKKQIWEDINALLEESRLQSDRKGPYWVLGGQHPTEADATLFGFIVGALICTACPETQAIVRGLPVLVDYAHRIHDRYFPDYDLWAED
;
A
#
# COMPACT_ATOMS: atom_id res chain seq x y z
N MET A 1 4.04 -13.79 -7.01
CA MET A 1 3.24 -13.68 -5.76
C MET A 1 2.90 -15.03 -5.12
N ARG A 2 2.00 -15.87 -5.69
CA ARG A 2 1.59 -17.16 -5.07
C ARG A 2 2.76 -18.06 -4.68
N GLU A 3 3.73 -18.21 -5.58
CA GLU A 3 4.89 -19.07 -5.35
C GLU A 3 5.80 -18.58 -4.25
N HIS A 4 5.89 -17.25 -4.05
CA HIS A 4 6.69 -16.64 -3.00
C HIS A 4 5.98 -16.70 -1.64
N ILE A 5 4.70 -16.31 -1.59
CA ILE A 5 3.91 -16.28 -0.33
C ILE A 5 3.66 -17.69 0.21
N LEU A 6 3.43 -18.67 -0.68
CA LEU A 6 3.16 -20.06 -0.31
C LEU A 6 4.39 -20.96 -0.47
N ALA A 7 5.60 -20.37 -0.57
CA ALA A 7 6.84 -21.11 -0.80
C ALA A 7 7.09 -22.21 0.26
N SER A 8 6.63 -22.00 1.49
CA SER A 8 6.76 -22.96 2.59
C SER A 8 5.89 -24.21 2.42
N LEU A 9 4.86 -24.19 1.56
CA LEU A 9 3.94 -25.32 1.36
C LEU A 9 4.42 -26.24 0.23
N PRO A 10 4.07 -27.55 0.22
CA PRO A 10 4.30 -28.42 -0.94
C PRO A 10 3.52 -27.96 -2.18
N TYR A 11 4.06 -28.20 -3.39
CA TYR A 11 3.49 -27.67 -4.63
C TYR A 11 1.97 -27.92 -4.82
N PRO A 12 1.43 -29.14 -4.63
CA PRO A 12 -0.01 -29.37 -4.77
C PRO A 12 -0.84 -28.54 -3.77
N VAL A 13 -0.34 -28.39 -2.55
CA VAL A 13 -0.98 -27.60 -1.49
C VAL A 13 -0.99 -26.12 -1.84
N ARG A 14 0.10 -25.60 -2.45
CA ARG A 14 0.17 -24.20 -2.93
C ARG A 14 -0.95 -23.86 -3.90
N ILE A 15 -1.28 -24.79 -4.80
CA ILE A 15 -2.34 -24.59 -5.80
C ILE A 15 -3.70 -24.52 -5.12
N ILE A 16 -4.00 -25.48 -4.24
CA ILE A 16 -5.29 -25.56 -3.53
C ILE A 16 -5.48 -24.33 -2.64
N VAL A 17 -4.51 -24.04 -1.78
CA VAL A 17 -4.57 -22.89 -0.86
C VAL A 17 -4.66 -21.57 -1.63
N GLY A 18 -3.87 -21.42 -2.70
CA GLY A 18 -3.93 -20.24 -3.56
C GLY A 18 -5.32 -20.02 -4.17
N HIS A 19 -6.00 -21.10 -4.59
CA HIS A 19 -7.36 -21.01 -5.12
C HIS A 19 -8.38 -20.64 -4.04
N LEU A 20 -8.25 -21.18 -2.82
CA LEU A 20 -9.11 -20.83 -1.69
C LEU A 20 -8.97 -19.35 -1.31
N ILE A 21 -7.73 -18.83 -1.25
CA ILE A 21 -7.45 -17.41 -1.00
C ILE A 21 -8.12 -16.56 -2.08
N TYR A 22 -7.89 -16.86 -3.36
CA TYR A 22 -8.49 -16.11 -4.47
C TYR A 22 -10.02 -16.07 -4.37
N ARG A 23 -10.67 -17.22 -4.18
CA ARG A 23 -12.13 -17.32 -4.06
C ARG A 23 -12.66 -16.49 -2.89
N LYS A 24 -12.01 -16.58 -1.73
CA LYS A 24 -12.42 -15.82 -0.54
C LYS A 24 -12.31 -14.32 -0.78
N GLN A 25 -11.21 -13.85 -1.36
CA GLN A 25 -11.04 -12.42 -1.63
C GLN A 25 -12.04 -11.93 -2.66
N TYR A 26 -12.28 -12.70 -3.73
CA TYR A 26 -13.30 -12.36 -4.72
C TYR A 26 -14.70 -12.25 -4.08
N GLN A 27 -15.09 -13.22 -3.25
CA GLN A 27 -16.38 -13.22 -2.56
C GLN A 27 -16.51 -12.03 -1.61
N THR A 28 -15.48 -11.72 -0.82
CA THR A 28 -15.48 -10.56 0.09
C THR A 28 -15.60 -9.24 -0.68
N LEU A 29 -14.78 -9.05 -1.72
CA LEU A 29 -14.80 -7.81 -2.51
C LEU A 29 -16.12 -7.64 -3.29
N HIS A 30 -16.74 -8.73 -3.71
CA HIS A 30 -18.08 -8.69 -4.33
C HIS A 30 -19.17 -8.43 -3.29
N GLY A 31 -19.07 -9.03 -2.10
CA GLY A 31 -20.02 -8.86 -0.99
C GLY A 31 -20.08 -7.42 -0.47
N GLN A 32 -18.94 -6.74 -0.36
CA GLN A 32 -18.88 -5.33 0.04
C GLN A 32 -19.20 -4.34 -1.10
N GLY A 33 -19.38 -4.83 -2.33
CA GLY A 33 -19.75 -4.02 -3.48
C GLY A 33 -18.59 -3.52 -4.35
N THR A 34 -17.32 -3.64 -3.93
CA THR A 34 -16.16 -3.19 -4.70
C THR A 34 -16.05 -3.85 -6.08
N LEU A 35 -16.35 -5.15 -6.19
CA LEU A 35 -16.34 -5.84 -7.49
C LEU A 35 -17.61 -5.64 -8.32
N ARG A 36 -18.59 -4.84 -7.86
CA ARG A 36 -19.76 -4.49 -8.66
C ARG A 36 -19.47 -3.39 -9.69
N TYR A 37 -18.46 -2.56 -9.42
CA TYR A 37 -17.98 -1.54 -10.35
C TYR A 37 -17.28 -2.17 -11.56
N SER A 38 -17.20 -1.43 -12.66
CA SER A 38 -16.41 -1.81 -13.84
C SER A 38 -14.91 -1.81 -13.55
N ALA A 39 -14.09 -2.35 -14.45
CA ALA A 39 -12.64 -2.31 -14.29
C ALA A 39 -12.11 -0.86 -14.33
N GLU A 40 -12.69 -0.06 -15.21
CA GLU A 40 -12.38 1.36 -15.44
C GLU A 40 -12.75 2.20 -14.21
N GLU A 41 -13.95 1.99 -13.65
CA GLU A 41 -14.38 2.66 -12.42
C GLU A 41 -13.45 2.33 -11.24
N ARG A 42 -13.09 1.05 -11.06
CA ARG A 42 -12.14 0.65 -10.01
C ARG A 42 -10.77 1.27 -10.21
N SER A 43 -10.29 1.36 -11.46
CA SER A 43 -9.02 2.03 -11.78
C SER A 43 -9.06 3.51 -11.40
N ALA A 44 -10.12 4.21 -11.81
CA ALA A 44 -10.34 5.62 -11.47
C ALA A 44 -10.41 5.84 -9.96
N PHE A 45 -11.17 5.02 -9.22
CA PHE A 45 -11.27 5.15 -7.76
C PHE A 45 -9.94 4.90 -7.06
N LYS A 46 -9.16 3.88 -7.46
CA LYS A 46 -7.83 3.66 -6.88
C LYS A 46 -6.93 4.87 -7.05
N LYS A 47 -6.92 5.44 -8.26
CA LYS A 47 -6.12 6.63 -8.57
C LYS A 47 -6.55 7.81 -7.70
N GLN A 48 -7.85 8.11 -7.67
CA GLN A 48 -8.41 9.20 -6.88
C GLN A 48 -8.07 9.06 -5.39
N ILE A 49 -8.24 7.87 -4.81
CA ILE A 49 -7.94 7.63 -3.39
C ILE A 49 -6.47 7.92 -3.07
N TRP A 50 -5.54 7.49 -3.93
CA TRP A 50 -4.13 7.77 -3.73
C TRP A 50 -3.78 9.26 -3.90
N GLU A 51 -4.41 9.94 -4.85
CA GLU A 51 -4.25 11.38 -5.04
C GLU A 51 -4.79 12.17 -3.84
N ASP A 52 -5.94 11.77 -3.28
CA ASP A 52 -6.53 12.39 -2.09
C ASP A 52 -5.64 12.20 -0.86
N ILE A 53 -5.10 10.99 -0.66
CA ILE A 53 -4.14 10.71 0.42
C ILE A 53 -2.85 11.51 0.22
N ASN A 54 -2.35 11.61 -1.02
CA ASN A 54 -1.17 12.43 -1.33
C ASN A 54 -1.40 13.90 -0.94
N ALA A 55 -2.56 14.47 -1.30
CA ALA A 55 -2.94 15.83 -0.91
C ALA A 55 -3.02 16.00 0.62
N LEU A 56 -3.58 15.02 1.34
CA LEU A 56 -3.61 15.04 2.80
C LEU A 56 -2.20 15.03 3.42
N LEU A 57 -1.28 14.23 2.87
CA LEU A 57 0.11 14.21 3.32
C LEU A 57 0.86 15.48 2.96
N GLU A 58 0.57 16.11 1.82
CA GLU A 58 1.12 17.43 1.48
C GLU A 58 0.75 18.48 2.50
N GLU A 59 -0.53 18.54 2.88
CA GLU A 59 -1.02 19.45 3.90
C GLU A 59 -0.35 19.18 5.25
N SER A 60 -0.34 17.91 5.69
CA SER A 60 0.31 17.55 6.96
C SER A 60 1.80 17.89 6.99
N ARG A 61 2.50 17.69 5.87
CA ARG A 61 3.92 18.07 5.73
C ARG A 61 4.13 19.56 5.89
N LEU A 62 3.27 20.39 5.28
CA LEU A 62 3.35 21.85 5.37
C LEU A 62 3.08 22.37 6.78
N GLN A 63 2.21 21.70 7.54
CA GLN A 63 1.90 22.05 8.93
C GLN A 63 2.93 21.52 9.93
N SER A 64 3.85 20.67 9.49
CA SER A 64 4.85 20.06 10.33
C SER A 64 6.17 20.84 10.28
N ASP A 65 6.56 21.42 11.41
CA ASP A 65 7.90 22.03 11.60
C ASP A 65 9.03 20.99 11.79
N ARG A 66 8.73 19.70 11.63
CA ARG A 66 9.65 18.61 11.94
C ARG A 66 10.60 18.33 10.77
N LYS A 67 11.89 18.18 11.09
CA LYS A 67 12.90 17.68 10.15
C LYS A 67 12.77 16.18 9.85
N GLY A 68 12.08 15.42 10.71
CA GLY A 68 11.90 13.97 10.61
C GLY A 68 10.56 13.56 10.00
N PRO A 69 10.02 12.39 10.37
CA PRO A 69 8.67 12.00 9.99
C PRO A 69 7.61 12.98 10.49
N TYR A 70 6.58 13.15 9.67
CA TYR A 70 5.31 13.80 9.99
C TYR A 70 4.20 12.75 9.88
N TRP A 71 3.00 13.05 10.38
CA TRP A 71 1.94 12.04 10.54
C TRP A 71 0.69 12.40 9.78
N VAL A 72 0.00 11.42 9.20
CA VAL A 72 -1.16 11.64 8.31
C VAL A 72 -2.28 12.46 8.98
N LEU A 73 -2.43 12.36 10.31
CA LEU A 73 -3.39 13.14 11.09
C LEU A 73 -2.80 14.39 11.77
N GLY A 74 -1.59 14.81 11.40
CA GLY A 74 -0.96 16.06 11.87
C GLY A 74 -0.53 16.09 13.35
N GLY A 75 -0.57 14.95 14.04
CA GLY A 75 -0.23 14.86 15.47
C GLY A 75 1.27 14.99 15.77
N GLN A 76 1.63 14.87 17.06
CA GLN A 76 3.04 14.84 17.51
C GLN A 76 3.66 13.43 17.46
N HIS A 77 2.85 12.39 17.46
CA HIS A 77 3.29 10.99 17.46
C HIS A 77 2.51 10.20 16.40
N PRO A 78 3.08 9.11 15.86
CA PRO A 78 2.36 8.27 14.93
C PRO A 78 1.17 7.62 15.63
N THR A 79 0.15 7.37 14.85
CA THR A 79 -1.06 6.64 15.21
C THR A 79 -1.14 5.36 14.40
N GLU A 80 -2.15 4.53 14.67
CA GLU A 80 -2.45 3.34 13.87
C GLU A 80 -2.74 3.69 12.40
N ALA A 81 -3.22 4.91 12.12
CA ALA A 81 -3.42 5.39 10.76
C ALA A 81 -2.09 5.47 9.99
N ASP A 82 -1.02 5.93 10.63
CA ASP A 82 0.30 6.04 10.03
C ASP A 82 0.90 4.65 9.75
N ALA A 83 0.76 3.72 10.70
CA ALA A 83 1.21 2.34 10.52
C ALA A 83 0.44 1.64 9.38
N THR A 84 -0.87 1.85 9.31
CA THR A 84 -1.73 1.29 8.26
C THR A 84 -1.36 1.86 6.90
N LEU A 85 -1.27 3.19 6.79
CA LEU A 85 -0.93 3.87 5.55
C LEU A 85 0.47 3.49 5.06
N PHE A 86 1.47 3.47 5.95
CA PHE A 86 2.81 2.99 5.64
C PHE A 86 2.78 1.57 5.07
N GLY A 87 2.06 0.65 5.73
CA GLY A 87 1.91 -0.73 5.26
C GLY A 87 1.29 -0.83 3.85
N PHE A 88 0.27 -0.02 3.56
CA PHE A 88 -0.34 0.02 2.23
C PHE A 88 0.58 0.63 1.16
N ILE A 89 1.32 1.69 1.48
CA ILE A 89 2.28 2.32 0.56
C ILE A 89 3.40 1.33 0.22
N VAL A 90 4.06 0.76 1.25
CA VAL A 90 5.13 -0.22 1.03
C VAL A 90 4.62 -1.45 0.32
N GLY A 91 3.44 -1.95 0.70
CA GLY A 91 2.78 -3.07 0.03
C GLY A 91 2.55 -2.80 -1.45
N ALA A 92 2.12 -1.59 -1.83
CA ALA A 92 1.99 -1.18 -3.22
C ALA A 92 3.34 -1.11 -3.95
N LEU A 93 4.39 -0.65 -3.28
CA LEU A 93 5.73 -0.49 -3.87
C LEU A 93 6.45 -1.81 -4.12
N ILE A 94 6.24 -2.84 -3.30
CA ILE A 94 6.92 -4.15 -3.44
C ILE A 94 6.10 -5.20 -4.20
N CYS A 95 4.78 -5.03 -4.29
CA CYS A 95 3.89 -6.06 -4.82
C CYS A 95 3.82 -6.06 -6.36
N THR A 96 4.51 -7.00 -6.99
CA THR A 96 4.52 -7.16 -8.47
C THR A 96 3.20 -7.65 -9.08
N ALA A 97 2.21 -8.02 -8.28
CA ALA A 97 0.92 -8.51 -8.79
C ALA A 97 -0.06 -7.38 -9.17
N CYS A 98 0.24 -6.12 -8.81
CA CYS A 98 -0.61 -4.98 -9.12
C CYS A 98 0.20 -3.81 -9.69
N PRO A 99 0.76 -3.96 -10.92
CA PRO A 99 1.66 -2.96 -11.51
C PRO A 99 1.01 -1.59 -11.68
N GLU A 100 -0.30 -1.54 -11.92
CA GLU A 100 -1.06 -0.29 -12.01
C GLU A 100 -1.01 0.53 -10.70
N THR A 101 -1.26 -0.12 -9.55
CA THR A 101 -1.21 0.58 -8.25
C THR A 101 0.21 0.98 -7.90
N GLN A 102 1.19 0.12 -8.22
CA GLN A 102 2.60 0.42 -8.04
C GLN A 102 3.00 1.67 -8.84
N ALA A 103 2.57 1.79 -10.10
CA ALA A 103 2.83 2.95 -10.94
C ALA A 103 2.17 4.23 -10.39
N ILE A 104 0.93 4.14 -9.91
CA ILE A 104 0.23 5.29 -9.29
C ILE A 104 1.00 5.79 -8.07
N VAL A 105 1.36 4.89 -7.14
CA VAL A 105 2.06 5.28 -5.90
C VAL A 105 3.45 5.84 -6.20
N ARG A 106 4.21 5.26 -7.14
CA ARG A 106 5.51 5.82 -7.57
C ARG A 106 5.39 7.19 -8.22
N GLY A 107 4.28 7.46 -8.91
CA GLY A 107 3.99 8.76 -9.52
C GLY A 107 3.64 9.87 -8.52
N LEU A 108 3.46 9.53 -7.24
CA LEU A 108 3.05 10.44 -6.17
C LEU A 108 4.21 10.59 -5.16
N PRO A 109 5.14 11.53 -5.38
CA PRO A 109 6.41 11.59 -4.66
C PRO A 109 6.25 11.83 -3.15
N VAL A 110 5.15 12.44 -2.71
CA VAL A 110 4.91 12.71 -1.29
C VAL A 110 4.55 11.43 -0.54
N LEU A 111 3.83 10.49 -1.18
CA LEU A 111 3.59 9.16 -0.60
C LEU A 111 4.90 8.40 -0.42
N VAL A 112 5.77 8.45 -1.43
CA VAL A 112 7.07 7.76 -1.42
C VAL A 112 7.97 8.37 -0.34
N ASP A 113 8.16 9.69 -0.32
CA ASP A 113 8.94 10.40 0.71
C ASP A 113 8.41 10.10 2.13
N TYR A 114 7.09 10.11 2.31
CA TYR A 114 6.46 9.77 3.59
C TYR A 114 6.86 8.37 4.05
N ALA A 115 6.79 7.37 3.17
CA ALA A 115 7.18 6.01 3.50
C ALA A 115 8.70 5.90 3.78
N HIS A 116 9.56 6.56 2.99
CA HIS A 116 11.01 6.58 3.23
C HIS A 116 11.34 7.13 4.62
N ARG A 117 10.75 8.26 5.01
CA ARG A 117 11.00 8.86 6.35
C ARG A 117 10.66 7.91 7.49
N ILE A 118 9.53 7.19 7.37
CA ILE A 118 9.10 6.21 8.38
C ILE A 118 10.06 5.01 8.38
N HIS A 119 10.39 4.51 7.20
CA HIS A 119 11.33 3.41 7.02
C HIS A 119 12.68 3.72 7.69
N ASP A 120 13.31 4.85 7.32
CA ASP A 120 14.61 5.26 7.86
C ASP A 120 14.59 5.42 9.38
N ARG A 121 13.46 5.85 9.95
CA ARG A 121 13.34 6.10 11.39
C ARG A 121 13.16 4.84 12.22
N TYR A 122 12.37 3.88 11.74
CA TYR A 122 11.90 2.73 12.52
C TYR A 122 12.40 1.38 12.01
N PHE A 123 12.82 1.30 10.76
CA PHE A 123 13.30 0.08 10.10
C PHE A 123 14.65 0.29 9.40
N PRO A 124 15.64 0.93 10.04
CA PRO A 124 16.91 1.29 9.37
C PRO A 124 17.71 0.08 8.89
N ASP A 125 17.49 -1.09 9.50
CA ASP A 125 18.20 -2.33 9.18
C ASP A 125 17.50 -3.17 8.09
N TYR A 126 16.36 -2.70 7.58
CA TYR A 126 15.59 -3.39 6.55
C TYR A 126 15.96 -2.84 5.16
N ASP A 127 15.93 -3.70 4.14
CA ASP A 127 16.13 -3.26 2.77
C ASP A 127 14.92 -2.43 2.30
N LEU A 128 15.21 -1.30 1.63
CA LEU A 128 14.20 -0.51 0.94
C LEU A 128 13.63 -1.27 -0.27
N TRP A 129 12.43 -0.87 -0.69
CA TRP A 129 11.88 -1.35 -1.97
C TRP A 129 12.77 -0.92 -3.13
N ALA A 130 12.80 -1.72 -4.20
CA ALA A 130 13.60 -1.41 -5.39
C ALA A 130 13.20 -0.05 -5.99
N GLU A 131 14.17 0.80 -6.30
CA GLU A 131 13.97 2.05 -7.04
C GLU A 131 14.08 1.74 -8.55
N ASP A 132 12.97 1.33 -9.16
CA ASP A 132 12.83 1.31 -10.62
C ASP A 132 12.34 2.68 -11.12
#